data_AF-A0A257NQT9-F1
#
_entry.id   AF-A0A257NQT9-F1
#
_cell.length_a   1.000
_cell.length_b   1.000
_cell.length_c   1.000
_cell.angle_alpha   90.00
_cell.angle_beta   90.00
_cell.angle_gamma   90.00
#
_symmetry.space_group_name_H-M   'P 1'
#
loop_
_entity.id
_entity.type
_entity.pdbx_description
1 polymer ?
#
loop_
_entity_poly.entity_id
_entity_poly.type
_entity_poly.pdbx_seq_one_letter_code
_entity_poly.pdbx_strand_id
1 'polypeptide(L)'
;GDDLSEGKPTLPLIIAMQRGDAATSALIRRAITEQDAREMNAVCAAIERTGALIYTTQQAQTEAERAKQALAPLPESPYKTALIALANAAVQRNH
;
A
#
# COMPACT_ATOMS: atom_id res chain seq x y z
N GLY A 1 -4.97 8.18 -4.19
CA GLY A 1 -6.00 8.83 -5.02
C GLY A 1 -5.78 8.52 -6.47
N ASP A 2 -4.57 8.79 -7.00
CA ASP A 2 -4.29 8.70 -8.44
C ASP A 2 -3.77 7.36 -8.96
N ASP A 3 -3.17 6.49 -8.14
CA ASP A 3 -2.57 5.23 -8.67
C ASP A 3 -3.59 4.31 -9.38
N LEU A 4 -4.85 4.44 -8.97
CA LEU A 4 -5.98 3.70 -9.51
C LEU A 4 -6.48 4.29 -10.85
N SER A 5 -6.51 5.61 -10.99
CA SER A 5 -6.85 6.28 -12.26
C SER A 5 -5.72 6.16 -13.28
N GLU A 6 -4.47 6.01 -12.83
CA GLU A 6 -3.31 5.75 -13.68
C GLU A 6 -3.16 4.27 -14.09
N GLY A 7 -3.99 3.36 -13.56
CA GLY A 7 -3.94 1.93 -13.90
C GLY A 7 -2.71 1.20 -13.34
N LYS A 8 -2.08 1.70 -12.27
CA LYS A 8 -0.92 1.03 -11.67
C LYS A 8 -1.39 -0.09 -10.74
N PRO A 9 -0.96 -1.35 -10.95
CA PRO A 9 -1.29 -2.46 -10.07
C PRO A 9 -0.49 -2.35 -8.76
N THR A 10 -0.94 -1.49 -7.86
CA THR A 10 -0.33 -1.30 -6.54
C THR A 10 -0.55 -2.52 -5.65
N LEU A 11 0.24 -2.63 -4.58
CA LEU A 11 0.18 -3.77 -3.65
C LEU A 11 -1.25 -4.05 -3.11
N PRO A 12 -2.09 -3.06 -2.75
CA PRO A 12 -3.47 -3.33 -2.33
C PRO A 12 -4.29 -4.08 -3.39
N LEU A 13 -4.11 -3.77 -4.67
CA LEU A 13 -4.83 -4.42 -5.76
C LEU A 13 -4.36 -5.84 -5.98
N ILE A 14 -3.05 -6.07 -5.94
CA ILE A 14 -2.46 -7.41 -6.05
C ILE A 14 -3.01 -8.32 -4.95
N ILE A 15 -3.04 -7.84 -3.71
CA ILE A 15 -3.52 -8.61 -2.56
C ILE A 15 -5.04 -8.82 -2.62
N ALA A 16 -5.81 -7.82 -3.07
CA ALA A 16 -7.24 -7.97 -3.26
C ALA A 16 -7.57 -9.01 -4.34
N MET A 17 -6.81 -9.06 -5.43
CA MET A 17 -6.96 -10.11 -6.46
C MET A 17 -6.56 -11.50 -5.95
N GLN A 18 -5.53 -11.60 -5.11
CA GLN A 18 -5.07 -12.88 -4.54
C GLN A 18 -6.03 -13.45 -3.49
N ARG A 19 -6.66 -12.60 -2.68
CA ARG A 19 -7.55 -13.00 -1.59
C ARG A 19 -9.03 -13.00 -1.96
N GLY A 20 -9.40 -12.31 -3.03
CA GLY A 20 -10.75 -12.25 -3.55
C GLY A 20 -11.13 -13.49 -4.36
N ASP A 21 -12.40 -13.55 -4.75
CA ASP A 21 -12.92 -14.55 -5.68
C ASP A 21 -12.62 -14.17 -7.14
N ALA A 22 -12.99 -15.07 -8.07
CA ALA A 22 -12.79 -14.86 -9.50
C ALA A 22 -13.49 -13.57 -10.01
N ALA A 23 -14.67 -13.24 -9.47
CA ALA A 23 -15.40 -12.03 -9.83
C ALA A 23 -14.65 -10.77 -9.39
N THR A 24 -14.08 -10.78 -8.17
CA THR A 24 -13.25 -9.71 -7.62
C THR A 24 -11.99 -9.50 -8.47
N SER A 25 -11.30 -10.59 -8.82
CA SER A 25 -10.11 -10.49 -9.66
C SER A 25 -10.44 -9.99 -11.07
N ALA A 26 -11.58 -10.38 -11.64
CA ALA A 26 -12.02 -9.91 -12.96
C ALA A 26 -12.40 -8.43 -12.93
N LEU A 27 -13.14 -7.99 -11.91
CA LEU A 27 -13.50 -6.60 -11.66
C LEU A 27 -12.25 -5.72 -11.58
N ILE A 28 -11.30 -6.06 -10.72
CA ILE A 28 -10.07 -5.28 -10.51
C ILE A 28 -9.25 -5.21 -11.80
N ARG A 29 -9.08 -6.36 -12.50
CA ARG A 29 -8.36 -6.39 -13.77
C ARG A 29 -9.01 -5.48 -14.82
N ARG A 30 -10.34 -5.53 -14.96
CA ARG A 30 -11.08 -4.69 -15.91
C ARG A 30 -10.91 -3.21 -15.57
N ALA A 31 -11.17 -2.83 -14.32
CA ALA A 31 -11.07 -1.45 -13.87
C ALA A 31 -9.67 -0.85 -14.11
N ILE A 32 -8.61 -1.62 -13.89
CA ILE A 32 -7.22 -1.20 -14.17
C ILE A 32 -6.96 -1.07 -15.66
N THR A 33 -7.36 -2.06 -16.47
CA THR A 33 -7.02 -2.12 -17.90
C THR A 33 -7.79 -1.10 -18.72
N GLU A 34 -9.04 -0.84 -18.35
CA GLU A 34 -9.94 0.09 -19.06
C GLU A 34 -9.91 1.50 -18.46
N GLN A 35 -9.19 1.73 -17.37
CA GLN A 35 -9.17 2.99 -16.61
C GLN A 35 -10.60 3.51 -16.30
N ASP A 36 -11.53 2.59 -16.05
CA ASP A 36 -12.95 2.91 -15.87
C ASP A 36 -13.22 3.43 -14.45
N ALA A 37 -13.32 4.75 -14.32
CA ALA A 37 -13.62 5.42 -13.07
C ALA A 37 -14.97 5.00 -12.44
N ARG A 38 -15.92 4.46 -13.22
CA ARG A 38 -17.23 4.02 -12.70
C ARG A 38 -17.12 2.77 -11.82
N GLU A 39 -16.12 1.93 -12.08
CA GLU A 39 -15.85 0.71 -11.31
C GLU A 39 -15.02 0.97 -10.06
N MET A 40 -14.54 2.21 -9.88
CA MET A 40 -13.57 2.52 -8.84
C MET A 40 -14.12 2.32 -7.43
N ASN A 41 -15.39 2.65 -7.21
CA ASN A 41 -16.05 2.41 -5.92
C ASN A 41 -16.14 0.91 -5.60
N ALA A 42 -16.41 0.08 -6.61
CA ALA A 42 -16.48 -1.37 -6.44
C ALA A 42 -15.09 -1.98 -6.17
N VAL A 43 -14.04 -1.44 -6.81
CA VAL A 43 -12.64 -1.81 -6.54
C VAL A 43 -12.23 -1.43 -5.12
N CYS A 44 -12.56 -0.22 -4.64
CA CYS A 44 -12.31 0.19 -3.26
C CYS A 44 -13.00 -0.75 -2.26
N ALA A 45 -14.28 -1.06 -2.48
CA ALA A 45 -15.02 -2.00 -1.63
C ALA A 45 -14.40 -3.41 -1.64
N ALA A 46 -13.87 -3.86 -2.79
CA ALA A 46 -13.15 -5.13 -2.88
C ALA A 46 -11.83 -5.12 -2.10
N ILE A 47 -11.05 -4.04 -2.16
CA ILE A 47 -9.82 -3.86 -1.37
C ILE A 47 -10.11 -3.94 0.12
N GLU A 48 -11.17 -3.27 0.58
CA GLU A 48 -11.58 -3.28 1.99
C GLU A 48 -12.03 -4.68 2.43
N ARG A 49 -12.96 -5.30 1.69
CA ARG A 49 -13.51 -6.63 2.03
C ARG A 49 -12.45 -7.72 2.08
N THR A 50 -11.42 -7.64 1.23
CA THR A 50 -10.32 -8.62 1.18
C THR A 50 -9.26 -8.39 2.26
N GLY A 51 -9.39 -7.32 3.06
CA GLY A 51 -8.39 -6.90 4.03
C GLY A 51 -7.05 -6.51 3.39
N ALA A 52 -7.05 -6.19 2.10
CA ALA A 52 -5.84 -5.87 1.36
C ALA A 52 -5.22 -4.56 1.86
N LEU A 53 -6.03 -3.55 2.17
CA LEU A 53 -5.55 -2.29 2.74
C LEU A 53 -4.82 -2.52 4.07
N ILE A 54 -5.43 -3.28 4.99
CA ILE A 54 -4.84 -3.62 6.29
C ILE A 54 -3.48 -4.30 6.11
N TYR A 55 -3.42 -5.31 5.23
CA TYR A 55 -2.18 -6.01 4.93
C TYR A 55 -1.11 -5.06 4.39
N THR A 56 -1.45 -4.19 3.44
CA THR A 56 -0.48 -3.26 2.87
C THR A 56 0.05 -2.25 3.87
N THR A 57 -0.79 -1.79 4.80
CA THR A 57 -0.38 -0.92 5.91
C THR A 57 0.60 -1.64 6.84
N GLN A 58 0.34 -2.91 7.17
CA GLN A 58 1.26 -3.73 7.98
C GLN A 58 2.60 -3.96 7.27
N GLN A 59 2.57 -4.21 5.96
CA GLN A 59 3.80 -4.33 5.17
C GLN A 59 4.59 -3.01 5.19
N ALA A 60 3.94 -1.86 5.00
CA ALA A 60 4.61 -0.57 5.07
C ALA A 60 5.29 -0.35 6.44
N GLN A 61 4.57 -0.63 7.54
CA GLN A 61 5.14 -0.57 8.90
C GLN A 61 6.35 -1.51 9.06
N THR A 62 6.26 -2.73 8.55
CA THR A 62 7.36 -3.70 8.58
C THR A 62 8.60 -3.18 7.85
N GLU A 63 8.43 -2.57 6.67
CA GLU A 63 9.55 -1.99 5.93
C GLU A 63 10.16 -0.77 6.65
N ALA A 64 9.34 0.05 7.33
CA ALA A 64 9.85 1.15 8.16
C ALA A 64 10.67 0.63 9.36
N GLU A 65 10.24 -0.45 10.01
CA GLU A 65 11.04 -1.09 11.06
C GLU A 65 12.37 -1.62 10.52
N ARG A 66 12.36 -2.28 9.36
CA ARG A 66 13.59 -2.75 8.70
C ARG A 66 14.54 -1.60 8.38
N ALA A 67 14.01 -0.48 7.87
CA ALA A 67 14.81 0.71 7.61
C ALA A 67 15.49 1.23 8.89
N LYS A 68 14.77 1.26 10.01
CA LYS A 68 15.34 1.65 11.32
C LYS A 68 16.40 0.67 11.81
N GLN A 69 16.15 -0.63 11.67
CA GLN A 69 17.11 -1.67 12.03
C GLN A 69 18.40 -1.57 11.21
N ALA A 70 18.30 -1.25 9.92
CA ALA A 70 19.46 -1.04 9.06
C ALA A 70 20.35 0.14 9.51
N LEU A 71 19.78 1.12 10.22
CA LEU A 71 20.51 2.25 10.81
C LEU A 71 21.17 1.92 12.15
N ALA A 72 20.84 0.79 12.78
CA ALA A 72 21.32 0.44 14.12
C ALA A 72 22.85 0.46 14.26
N PRO A 73 23.66 -0.02 13.29
CA PRO A 73 25.12 0.00 13.38
C PRO A 73 25.76 1.39 13.31
N LEU A 74 25.02 2.42 12.89
CA LEU A 74 25.56 3.78 12.75
C LEU A 74 25.68 4.47 14.13
N PRO A 75 26.73 5.27 14.36
CA PRO A 75 26.85 6.10 15.55
C PRO A 75 25.65 7.05 15.72
N GLU A 76 25.31 7.36 16.97
CA GLU A 76 24.29 8.36 17.27
C GLU A 76 24.69 9.73 16.69
N SER A 77 23.77 10.32 15.93
CA SER A 77 23.98 11.60 15.27
C SER A 77 22.63 12.24 14.90
N PRO A 78 22.58 13.57 14.70
CA PRO A 78 21.38 14.23 14.20
C PRO A 78 20.86 13.63 12.88
N TYR A 79 21.76 13.12 12.03
CA TYR A 79 21.40 12.48 10.75
C TYR A 79 20.71 11.13 10.96
N LYS A 80 21.23 10.29 11.87
CA LYS A 80 20.58 9.02 12.24
C LYS A 80 19.17 9.26 12.78
N THR A 81 19.01 10.24 13.67
CA THR A 81 17.71 10.65 14.20
C THR A 81 16.77 11.12 13.11
N ALA A 82 17.24 11.94 12.16
CA ALA A 82 16.43 12.42 11.05
C ALA A 82 15.96 11.28 10.12
N LEU A 83 16.83 10.31 9.82
CA LEU A 83 16.47 9.14 9.01
C LEU A 83 15.45 8.24 9.71
N ILE A 84 15.57 8.04 11.02
CA ILE A 84 14.56 7.32 11.82
C ILE A 84 13.22 8.05 11.80
N ALA A 85 13.24 9.38 11.96
CA ALA A 85 12.03 10.19 11.90
C ALA A 85 11.36 10.12 10.52
N LEU A 86 12.15 10.15 9.44
CA LEU A 86 11.67 9.99 8.07
C LEU A 86 10.98 8.64 7.86
N ALA A 87 11.58 7.54 8.34
CA ALA A 87 10.99 6.21 8.24
C ALA A 87 9.64 6.10 8.96
N ASN A 88 9.52 6.69 10.15
CA ASN A 88 8.26 6.74 10.89
C ASN A 88 7.21 7.60 10.17
N ALA A 89 7.59 8.77 9.66
CA ALA A 89 6.69 9.67 8.94
C ALA A 89 6.17 9.05 7.64
N ALA A 90 6.98 8.23 6.95
CA ALA A 90 6.59 7.59 5.69
C ALA A 90 5.38 6.63 5.84
N VAL A 91 5.16 6.07 7.04
CA VAL A 91 4.09 5.09 7.32
C VAL A 91 2.95 5.63 8.18
N GLN A 92 3.11 6.83 8.75
CA GLN A 92 2.07 7.53 9.51
C GLN A 92 1.38 8.54 8.59
N ARG A 93 0.32 8.13 7.89
CA ARG A 93 -0.56 9.04 7.13
C ARG A 93 -1.87 9.25 7.89
N ASN A 94 -2.08 10.46 8.41
CA ASN A 94 -3.32 10.95 9.04
C ASN A 94 -3.98 12.04 8.18
N HIS A 95 -4.12 11.81 6.87
CA HIS A 95 -4.77 12.76 5.96
C HIS A 95 -5.81 12.06 5.11
#